data_AF-A0A3M6VVW6-F1
#
_entry.id   AF-A0A3M6VVW6-F1
#
_cell.length_a   1.000
_cell.length_b   1.000
_cell.length_c   1.000
_cell.angle_alpha   90.00
_cell.angle_beta   90.00
_cell.angle_gamma   90.00
#
_symmetry.space_group_name_H-M   'P 1'
#
loop_
_entity.id
_entity.type
_entity.pdbx_description
1 polymer ?
#
loop_
_entity_poly.entity_id
_entity_poly.type
_entity_poly.pdbx_seq_one_letter_code
_entity_poly.pdbx_strand_id
1 'polypeptide(L)' 'MIASGEGYCCPQVNTAKMLIPKADRKKIHEFLFREGVCVAKKDFNLPKHPDIDTKNLYVIKACQSLTSRGYLKTQF' A
#
# COMPACT_ATOMS: atom_id res chain seq x y z
N MET A 1 -28.89 16.86 11.14
CA MET A 1 -28.70 15.57 10.44
C MET A 1 -27.82 15.81 9.22
N ILE A 2 -26.61 15.20 9.22
CA ILE A 2 -25.79 14.78 8.05
C ILE A 2 -25.26 15.92 7.14
N ALA A 3 -23.97 16.09 6.79
CA ALA A 3 -22.68 15.53 7.19
C ALA A 3 -21.56 16.45 6.64
N SER A 4 -20.48 16.54 7.41
CA SER A 4 -19.06 16.67 7.02
C SER A 4 -18.70 17.41 5.73
N GLY A 5 -18.26 18.67 5.88
CA GLY A 5 -17.41 19.34 4.91
C GLY A 5 -15.94 19.05 5.21
N GLU A 6 -15.32 18.17 4.42
CA GLU A 6 -13.86 18.10 4.28
C GLU A 6 -13.54 18.00 2.79
N GLY A 7 -12.88 19.03 2.25
CA GLY A 7 -12.52 19.12 0.83
C GLY A 7 -11.13 19.73 0.67
N TYR A 8 -10.09 19.07 1.19
CA TYR A 8 -8.72 19.45 0.87
C TYR A 8 -8.39 19.01 -0.56
N CYS A 9 -8.39 19.97 -1.47
CA CYS A 9 -7.77 19.86 -2.78
C CYS A 9 -6.26 19.76 -2.60
N CYS A 10 -5.63 18.68 -3.05
CA CYS A 10 -4.17 18.58 -3.11
C CYS A 10 -3.75 18.33 -4.56
N PRO A 11 -2.86 19.17 -5.14
CA PRO A 11 -2.54 19.15 -6.55
C PRO A 11 -1.82 17.85 -6.95
N GLN A 12 -2.26 17.28 -8.07
CA GLN A 12 -1.74 16.03 -8.62
C GLN A 12 -0.41 16.29 -9.35
N VAL A 13 0.70 16.12 -8.63
CA VAL A 13 2.03 16.09 -9.24
C VAL A 13 2.21 14.73 -9.94
N ASN A 14 2.15 14.74 -11.26
CA ASN A 14 2.51 13.60 -12.11
C ASN A 14 4.04 13.47 -12.18
N THR A 15 4.61 12.59 -11.35
CA THR A 15 5.96 12.05 -11.53
C THR A 15 5.89 10.53 -11.58
N ALA A 16 6.19 9.99 -12.76
CA ALA A 16 6.40 8.58 -13.13
C ALA A 16 6.03 7.47 -12.11
N LYS A 17 4.93 6.75 -12.40
CA LYS A 17 4.68 5.33 -12.09
C LYS A 17 4.56 4.81 -10.65
N MET A 18 4.72 5.60 -9.58
CA MET A 18 4.39 5.13 -8.21
C MET A 18 3.74 6.19 -7.31
N LEU A 19 2.53 6.60 -7.67
CA LEU A 19 1.62 7.27 -6.73
C LEU A 19 0.75 6.20 -6.05
N ILE A 20 1.29 5.46 -5.06
CA ILE A 20 0.40 4.67 -4.18
C ILE A 20 -0.38 5.70 -3.36
N PRO A 21 -1.73 5.74 -3.47
CA PRO A 21 -2.52 6.71 -2.72
C PRO A 21 -2.29 6.53 -1.22
N LYS A 22 -2.28 7.64 -0.47
CA LYS A 22 -1.96 7.65 0.97
C LYS A 22 -2.87 6.73 1.78
N ALA A 23 -4.13 6.56 1.36
CA ALA A 23 -5.09 5.67 1.98
C ALA A 23 -4.67 4.19 1.89
N ASP A 24 -4.33 3.71 0.68
CA ASP A 24 -3.90 2.31 0.49
C ASP A 24 -2.56 2.05 1.16
N ARG A 25 -1.65 3.04 1.16
CA ARG A 25 -0.38 2.93 1.90
C ARG A 25 -0.63 2.74 3.40
N LYS A 26 -1.52 3.52 4.01
CA LYS A 26 -1.85 3.36 5.43
C LYS A 26 -2.43 1.97 5.72
N LYS A 27 -3.39 1.51 4.91
CA LYS A 27 -3.97 0.16 5.05
C LYS A 27 -2.91 -0.94 5.01
N ILE A 28 -1.95 -0.86 4.09
CA ILE A 28 -0.86 -1.85 4.00
C ILE A 28 -0.01 -1.83 5.27
N HIS A 29 0.35 -0.66 5.78
CA HIS A 29 1.17 -0.56 7.01
C HIS A 29 0.40 -0.99 8.25
N GLU A 30 -0.88 -0.64 8.37
CA GLU A 30 -1.76 -1.06 9.47
C GLU A 30 -1.92 -2.58 9.49
N PHE A 31 -2.16 -3.20 8.33
CA PHE A 31 -2.23 -4.65 8.20
C PHE A 31 -0.90 -5.31 8.59
N LEU A 32 0.21 -4.79 8.07
CA LEU A 32 1.55 -5.30 8.38
C LEU A 32 1.88 -5.20 9.87
N PHE A 33 1.43 -4.12 10.53
CA PHE A 33 1.66 -3.90 11.95
C PHE A 33 0.74 -4.77 12.82
N ARG A 34 -0.48 -5.07 12.35
CA ARG A 34 -1.44 -5.93 13.07
C ARG A 34 -1.06 -7.41 13.01
N GLU A 35 -0.76 -7.92 11.82
CA GLU A 35 -0.44 -9.33 11.61
C GLU A 35 1.05 -9.63 11.84
N GLY A 36 1.92 -8.63 11.68
CA GLY A 36 3.39 -8.80 11.75
C GLY A 36 4.01 -9.47 10.53
N VAL A 37 3.20 -10.06 9.65
CA VAL A 37 3.63 -10.76 8.43
C VAL A 37 2.69 -10.44 7.26
N CYS A 38 3.21 -10.43 6.04
CA CYS A 38 2.41 -10.32 4.82
C CYS A 38 2.99 -11.22 3.74
N VAL A 39 2.13 -12.01 3.10
CA VAL A 39 2.51 -12.97 2.06
C VAL A 39 1.98 -12.48 0.72
N ALA A 40 2.78 -11.69 0.01
CA ALA A 40 2.43 -11.22 -1.32
C ALA A 40 2.98 -12.16 -2.40
N LYS A 41 2.09 -12.71 -3.24
CA LYS A 41 2.50 -13.43 -4.46
C LYS A 41 3.07 -12.44 -5.47
N LYS A 42 4.16 -12.77 -6.18
CA LYS A 42 4.81 -11.89 -7.17
C LYS A 42 4.02 -11.71 -8.48
N ASP A 43 2.69 -11.66 -8.42
CA ASP A 43 1.80 -11.47 -9.58
C ASP A 43 1.38 -10.01 -9.71
N PHE A 44 2.02 -9.26 -10.61
CA PHE A 44 1.77 -7.82 -10.80
C PHE A 44 0.43 -7.50 -11.49
N ASN A 45 -0.16 -8.47 -12.18
CA ASN A 45 -1.47 -8.31 -12.85
C ASN A 45 -2.66 -8.63 -11.93
N LEU A 46 -2.41 -9.10 -10.70
CA LEU A 46 -3.50 -9.43 -9.80
C LEU A 46 -4.16 -8.12 -9.31
N PRO A 47 -5.46 -7.89 -9.60
CA PRO A 47 -6.10 -6.62 -9.34
C PRO A 47 -6.26 -6.34 -7.83
N LYS A 48 -6.34 -7.39 -7.01
CA LYS A 48 -6.49 -7.31 -5.55
C LYS A 48 -5.64 -8.36 -4.85
N HIS A 49 -5.17 -8.03 -3.65
CA HIS A 49 -4.53 -8.97 -2.74
C HIS A 49 -5.62 -9.68 -1.88
N PRO A 50 -5.50 -10.99 -1.57
CA PRO A 50 -6.52 -11.72 -0.79
C PRO A 50 -6.77 -11.15 0.61
N ASP A 51 -5.72 -10.69 1.29
CA ASP A 51 -5.82 -10.26 2.70
C ASP A 51 -6.01 -8.74 2.86
N ILE A 52 -5.70 -7.97 1.82
CA ILE A 52 -5.74 -6.50 1.84
C ILE A 52 -6.52 -6.04 0.61
N ASP A 53 -7.56 -5.22 0.80
CA ASP A 53 -8.33 -4.62 -0.30
C ASP A 53 -7.55 -3.48 -0.99
N THR A 54 -6.38 -3.84 -1.53
CA THR A 54 -5.47 -3.00 -2.29
C THR A 54 -4.86 -3.82 -3.44
N LYS A 55 -4.28 -3.13 -4.43
CA LYS A 55 -3.62 -3.79 -5.56
C LYS A 55 -2.37 -4.51 -5.09
N ASN A 56 -2.17 -5.74 -5.56
CA ASN A 56 -1.00 -6.55 -5.21
C ASN A 56 0.33 -5.85 -5.59
N LEU A 57 0.30 -5.09 -6.69
CA LEU A 57 1.41 -4.22 -7.13
C LEU A 57 1.86 -3.24 -6.04
N TYR A 58 0.92 -2.65 -5.29
CA TYR A 58 1.22 -1.71 -4.22
C TYR A 58 1.83 -2.40 -3.00
N VAL A 59 1.34 -3.59 -2.65
CA VAL A 59 1.87 -4.40 -1.54
C VAL A 59 3.32 -4.80 -1.82
N ILE A 60 3.61 -5.33 -3.02
CA ILE A 60 4.96 -5.76 -3.40
C ILE A 60 5.94 -4.57 -3.35
N LYS A 61 5.54 -3.41 -3.89
CA LYS A 61 6.40 -2.23 -3.92
C LYS A 61 6.58 -1.59 -2.55
N ALA A 62 5.53 -1.57 -1.72
CA ALA A 62 5.64 -1.14 -0.33
C ALA A 62 6.62 -2.03 0.45
N CYS A 63 6.47 -3.36 0.35
CA CYS A 63 7.38 -4.31 0.98
C CYS A 63 8.81 -4.13 0.47
N GLN A 64 9.02 -3.98 -0.85
CA GLN A 64 10.34 -3.71 -1.43
C GLN A 64 11.00 -2.43 -0.86
N SER A 65 10.22 -1.37 -0.68
CA SER A 65 10.71 -0.11 -0.10
C SER A 65 11.02 -0.22 1.39
N LEU A 66 10.30 -1.08 2.12
CA LEU A 66 10.52 -1.30 3.55
C LEU A 66 11.72 -2.22 3.79
N THR A 67 11.93 -3.21 2.93
CA THR A 67 13.14 -4.06 2.95
C THR A 67 14.39 -3.28 2.62
N SER A 68 14.36 -2.36 1.64
CA SER A 68 15.54 -1.55 1.29
C SER A 68 15.95 -0.61 2.42
N ARG A 69 15.01 -0.28 3.32
CA ARG A 69 15.26 0.56 4.50
C ARG A 69 15.60 -0.26 5.76
N GLY A 70 15.62 -1.59 5.65
CA GLY A 70 15.95 -2.50 6.75
C GLY A 70 14.84 -2.73 7.78
N TYR A 71 13.60 -2.33 7.49
CA TYR A 71 12.47 -2.51 8.43
C TYR A 71 11.83 -3.89 8.34
N LEU A 72 11.94 -4.56 7.19
CA LEU A 72 11.38 -5.88 6.96
C LEU A 72 12.43 -6.85 6.45
N LYS A 73 12.26 -8.12 6.82
CA LYS A 73 13.01 -9.24 6.28
C LYS A 73 12.11 -10.01 5.33
N THR A 74 12.43 -10.00 4.04
CA THR A 74 11.75 -10.85 3.06
C THR A 74 12.40 -12.23 3.00
N GLN A 75 11.57 -13.26 2.93
CA GLN A 75 11.95 -14.60 2.50
C GLN A 75 11.25 -14.90 1.17
N PHE A 76 11.95 -15.56 0.24
CA PHE A 76 11.46 -15.84 -1.11
C PHE A 76 11.08 -17.30 -1.32
#